data_AF-A0A6G3U1C0-F1
#
_entry.id   AF-A0A6G3U1C0-F1
#
_cell.length_a   1.000
_cell.length_b   1.000
_cell.length_c   1.000
_cell.angle_alpha   90.00
_cell.angle_beta   90.00
_cell.angle_gamma   90.00
#
_symmetry.space_group_name_H-M   'P 1'
#
loop_
_entity.id
_entity.type
_entity.pdbx_description
1 polymer ?
#
loop_
_entity_poly.entity_id
_entity_poly.type
_entity_poly.pdbx_seq_one_letter_code
_entity_poly.pdbx_strand_id
1 'polypeptide(L)'
;GVPLAFVIPRLATRLPHQGPIVLVLGACGLTGYAGLYLAPAAAPWAWALLLGIAGCAFPLALTLVGMRARTGAGVAQLSAFAQSTGYLISIPGPLLVGVLYQHSGGWGLPIGLMAALMVPQTVFGWLAGRARTVEDEAAR
;
A
#
# COMPACT_ATOMS: atom_id res chain seq x y z
N GLY A 1 -13.59 -2.85 -4.14
CA GLY A 1 -12.30 -3.46 -3.73
C GLY A 1 -12.17 -4.90 -4.19
N VAL A 2 -13.05 -5.80 -3.74
CA VAL A 2 -12.89 -7.26 -3.88
C VAL A 2 -12.65 -7.75 -5.34
N PRO A 3 -13.37 -7.31 -6.38
CA PRO A 3 -13.11 -7.80 -7.75
C PRO A 3 -11.74 -7.35 -8.30
N LEU A 4 -11.36 -6.09 -8.04
CA LEU A 4 -10.08 -5.53 -8.48
C LEU A 4 -8.89 -6.19 -7.78
N ALA A 5 -9.05 -6.58 -6.51
CA ALA A 5 -8.07 -7.32 -5.74
C ALA A 5 -7.71 -8.69 -6.37
N PHE A 6 -8.59 -9.28 -7.19
CA PHE A 6 -8.29 -10.50 -7.95
C PHE A 6 -7.72 -10.23 -9.35
N VAL A 7 -8.09 -9.10 -9.98
CA VAL A 7 -7.65 -8.74 -11.34
C VAL A 7 -6.24 -8.17 -11.34
N ILE A 8 -5.91 -7.29 -10.38
CA ILE A 8 -4.63 -6.59 -10.32
C ILE A 8 -3.45 -7.55 -10.16
N PRO A 9 -3.47 -8.56 -9.27
CA PRO A 9 -2.41 -9.57 -9.19
C PRO A 9 -2.20 -10.33 -10.50
N ARG A 10 -3.29 -10.66 -11.20
CA ARG A 10 -3.26 -11.39 -12.48
C ARG A 10 -2.66 -10.58 -13.61
N LEU A 11 -2.82 -9.26 -13.58
CA LEU A 11 -2.19 -8.34 -14.52
C LEU A 11 -0.71 -8.10 -14.15
N ALA A 12 -0.42 -8.00 -12.86
CA ALA A 12 0.94 -7.78 -12.35
C ALA A 12 1.91 -8.91 -12.71
N THR A 13 1.45 -10.17 -12.76
CA THR A 13 2.27 -11.31 -13.19
C THR A 13 2.58 -11.32 -14.68
N ARG A 14 1.84 -10.55 -15.49
CA ARG A 14 2.08 -10.41 -16.94
C ARG A 14 3.00 -9.25 -17.30
N LEU A 15 3.29 -8.36 -16.35
CA LEU A 15 4.15 -7.20 -16.59
C LEU A 15 5.60 -7.50 -16.19
N PRO A 16 6.59 -7.05 -16.99
CA PRO A 16 8.00 -7.19 -16.64
C PRO A 16 8.40 -6.29 -15.46
N HIS A 17 7.62 -5.23 -15.18
CA HIS A 17 7.83 -4.32 -14.06
C HIS A 17 6.49 -3.93 -13.43
N GLN A 18 6.38 -4.09 -12.11
CA GLN A 18 5.14 -3.86 -11.36
C GLN A 18 5.04 -2.42 -10.80
N GLY A 19 6.09 -1.62 -10.96
CA GLY A 19 6.14 -0.22 -10.56
C GLY A 19 4.95 0.62 -11.07
N PRO A 20 4.54 0.53 -12.35
CA PRO A 20 3.41 1.29 -12.86
C PRO A 20 2.09 1.00 -12.14
N ILE A 21 1.83 -0.25 -11.73
CA ILE A 21 0.62 -0.60 -10.96
C ILE A 21 0.68 0.08 -9.59
N VAL A 22 1.82 0.00 -8.91
CA VAL A 22 2.01 0.66 -7.60
C VAL A 22 1.81 2.17 -7.71
N LEU A 23 2.31 2.79 -8.78
CA LEU A 23 2.15 4.22 -9.02
C LEU A 23 0.68 4.61 -9.19
N VAL A 24 -0.10 3.84 -9.97
CA VAL A 24 -1.55 4.06 -10.14
C VAL A 24 -2.28 3.94 -8.80
N LEU A 25 -1.98 2.89 -8.03
CA LEU A 25 -2.60 2.69 -6.71
C LEU A 25 -2.25 3.80 -5.72
N GLY A 26 -0.98 4.23 -5.71
CA GLY A 26 -0.50 5.37 -4.91
C GLY A 26 -1.18 6.68 -5.31
N ALA A 27 -1.30 6.94 -6.61
CA ALA A 27 -1.99 8.12 -7.13
C ALA A 27 -3.48 8.12 -6.78
N CYS A 28 -4.17 6.98 -6.87
CA CYS A 28 -5.55 6.84 -6.40
C CYS A 28 -5.67 7.14 -4.91
N GLY A 29 -4.75 6.61 -4.08
CA GLY A 29 -4.74 6.85 -2.63
C GLY A 29 -4.52 8.32 -2.28
N LEU A 30 -3.49 8.94 -2.86
CA LEU A 30 -3.19 10.36 -2.67
C LEU A 30 -4.35 11.26 -3.12
N THR A 31 -4.95 10.96 -4.27
CA THR A 31 -6.10 11.72 -4.79
C THR A 31 -7.33 11.55 -3.89
N GLY A 32 -7.58 10.33 -3.39
CA GLY A 32 -8.68 10.04 -2.47
C GLY A 32 -8.55 10.80 -1.14
N TYR A 33 -7.34 10.80 -0.54
CA TYR A 33 -7.09 11.55 0.68
C TYR A 33 -7.10 13.06 0.47
N ALA A 34 -6.55 13.56 -0.64
CA ALA A 34 -6.61 14.98 -1.00
C ALA A 34 -8.06 15.46 -1.20
N GLY A 35 -8.90 14.66 -1.86
CA GLY A 35 -10.32 14.93 -2.03
C GLY A 35 -11.08 14.99 -0.70
N LEU A 36 -10.79 14.06 0.21
CA LEU A 36 -11.34 14.09 1.58
C LEU A 36 -10.89 15.30 2.39
N TYR A 37 -9.65 15.77 2.19
CA TYR A 37 -9.12 16.93 2.90
C TYR A 37 -9.71 18.25 2.40
N LEU A 38 -9.81 18.41 1.07
CA LEU A 38 -10.23 19.67 0.45
C LEU A 38 -11.75 19.81 0.32
N ALA A 39 -12.45 18.74 -0.02
CA ALA A 39 -13.87 18.76 -0.35
C ALA A 39 -14.59 17.45 0.05
N PRO A 40 -14.66 17.13 1.35
CA PRO A 40 -15.19 15.84 1.83
C PRO A 40 -16.63 15.57 1.40
N ALA A 41 -17.48 16.62 1.36
CA ALA A 41 -18.89 16.50 1.01
C ALA A 41 -19.18 16.59 -0.51
N ALA A 42 -18.21 16.99 -1.33
CA ALA A 42 -18.44 17.24 -2.75
C ALA A 42 -18.63 15.95 -3.57
N ALA A 43 -17.87 14.89 -3.25
CA ALA A 43 -17.93 13.62 -3.97
C ALA A 43 -17.55 12.42 -3.08
N PRO A 44 -18.26 12.15 -1.97
CA PRO A 44 -17.88 11.12 -1.00
C PRO A 44 -17.74 9.72 -1.61
N TRP A 45 -18.59 9.37 -2.58
CA TRP A 45 -18.51 8.11 -3.31
C TRP A 45 -17.24 8.01 -4.19
N ALA A 46 -16.82 9.10 -4.82
CA ALA A 46 -15.61 9.12 -5.63
C ALA A 46 -14.37 8.91 -4.76
N TRP A 47 -14.30 9.59 -3.60
CA TRP A 47 -13.21 9.42 -2.64
C TRP A 47 -13.16 7.99 -2.08
N ALA A 48 -14.31 7.43 -1.71
CA ALA A 48 -14.41 6.06 -1.24
C ALA A 48 -13.98 5.03 -2.30
N LEU A 49 -14.36 5.24 -3.57
CA LEU A 49 -13.92 4.39 -4.68
C LEU A 49 -12.41 4.46 -4.90
N LEU A 50 -11.83 5.66 -4.91
CA LEU A 50 -10.39 5.87 -5.07
C LEU A 50 -9.58 5.19 -3.95
N LEU A 51 -10.00 5.36 -2.69
CA LEU A 51 -9.38 4.68 -1.56
C LEU A 51 -9.59 3.16 -1.60
N GLY A 52 -10.76 2.71 -2.05
CA GLY A 52 -11.05 1.29 -2.26
C GLY A 52 -10.21 0.65 -3.37
N ILE A 53 -9.83 1.42 -4.39
CA ILE A 53 -8.86 1.00 -5.42
C ILE A 53 -7.46 0.95 -4.80
N ALA A 54 -7.03 2.00 -4.09
CA ALA A 54 -5.73 2.06 -3.41
C ALA A 54 -5.51 0.88 -2.44
N GLY A 55 -6.57 0.39 -1.79
CA GLY A 55 -6.54 -0.81 -0.95
C GLY A 55 -6.10 -2.10 -1.66
N CYS A 56 -6.10 -2.14 -2.99
CA CYS A 56 -5.52 -3.24 -3.77
C CYS A 56 -3.99 -3.32 -3.67
N ALA A 57 -3.34 -2.35 -3.03
CA ALA A 57 -1.91 -2.40 -2.73
C ALA A 57 -1.54 -3.60 -1.83
N PHE A 58 -2.43 -4.00 -0.91
CA PHE A 58 -2.19 -5.14 -0.02
C PHE A 58 -2.08 -6.49 -0.77
N PRO A 59 -3.08 -6.93 -1.56
CA PRO A 59 -2.96 -8.17 -2.34
C PRO A 59 -1.84 -8.10 -3.39
N LEU A 60 -1.57 -6.91 -3.96
CA LEU A 60 -0.40 -6.71 -4.82
C LEU A 60 0.90 -6.98 -4.05
N ALA A 61 1.04 -6.48 -2.83
CA ALA A 61 2.22 -6.72 -2.00
C ALA A 61 2.44 -8.21 -1.71
N LEU A 62 1.37 -8.95 -1.38
CA LEU A 62 1.45 -10.41 -1.22
C LEU A 62 1.89 -11.12 -2.50
N THR A 63 1.42 -10.64 -3.66
CA THR A 63 1.84 -11.15 -4.98
C THR A 63 3.32 -10.86 -5.26
N LEU A 64 3.80 -9.65 -4.92
CA LEU A 64 5.20 -9.28 -5.06
C LEU A 64 6.08 -10.19 -4.20
N VAL A 65 5.71 -10.48 -2.95
CA VAL A 65 6.43 -11.42 -2.08
C VAL A 65 6.56 -12.79 -2.74
N GLY A 66 5.48 -13.32 -3.30
CA GLY A 66 5.49 -14.58 -4.05
C GLY A 66 6.41 -14.58 -5.27
N MET A 67 6.51 -13.44 -5.97
CA MET A 67 7.40 -13.28 -7.13
C MET A 67 8.88 -13.04 -6.75
N ARG A 68 9.18 -12.70 -5.49
CA ARG A 68 10.53 -12.32 -5.03
C ARG A 68 11.29 -13.43 -4.31
N ALA A 69 10.62 -14.55 -4.04
CA ALA A 69 11.25 -15.76 -3.53
C ALA A 69 11.07 -16.91 -4.54
N ARG A 70 12.12 -17.71 -4.72
CA ARG A 70 12.16 -18.83 -5.68
C ARG A 70 11.68 -20.15 -5.06
N THR A 71 11.54 -20.20 -3.75
CA THR A 71 11.14 -21.41 -2.99
C THR A 71 9.91 -21.16 -2.12
N GLY A 72 9.10 -22.20 -1.89
CA GLY A 72 7.94 -22.09 -1.00
C GLY A 72 8.32 -21.68 0.44
N ALA A 73 9.45 -22.17 0.94
CA ALA A 73 9.99 -21.77 2.24
C ALA A 73 10.40 -20.28 2.26
N GLY A 74 11.04 -19.79 1.19
CA GLY A 74 11.41 -18.38 1.05
C GLY A 74 10.19 -17.45 1.01
N VAL A 75 9.12 -17.84 0.30
CA VAL A 75 7.85 -17.09 0.29
C VAL A 75 7.26 -17.00 1.70
N ALA A 76 7.25 -18.12 2.44
CA ALA A 76 6.72 -18.16 3.80
C ALA A 76 7.53 -17.27 4.77
N GLN A 77 8.87 -17.36 4.74
CA GLN A 77 9.73 -16.52 5.58
C GLN A 77 9.61 -15.03 5.24
N LEU A 78 9.64 -14.67 3.95
CA LEU A 78 9.52 -13.29 3.51
C LEU A 78 8.15 -12.69 3.88
N SER A 79 7.08 -13.48 3.73
CA SER A 79 5.73 -13.08 4.15
C SER A 79 5.66 -12.87 5.67
N ALA A 80 6.22 -13.80 6.45
CA ALA A 80 6.22 -13.73 7.91
C ALA A 80 7.02 -12.51 8.40
N PHE A 81 8.18 -12.24 7.82
CA PHE A 81 8.99 -11.06 8.12
C PHE A 81 8.23 -9.77 7.79
N ALA A 82 7.76 -9.63 6.54
CA ALA A 82 7.06 -8.44 6.08
C ALA A 82 5.79 -8.15 6.91
N GLN A 83 5.00 -9.18 7.22
CA GLN A 83 3.78 -9.01 8.02
C GLN A 83 4.10 -8.70 9.48
N SER A 84 5.04 -9.41 10.11
CA SER A 84 5.40 -9.18 11.51
C SER A 84 5.96 -7.77 11.72
N THR A 85 6.88 -7.34 10.85
CA THR A 85 7.42 -5.98 10.86
C THR A 85 6.33 -4.94 10.58
N GLY A 86 5.47 -5.18 9.58
CA GLY A 86 4.37 -4.29 9.25
C GLY A 86 3.37 -4.11 10.39
N TYR A 87 2.97 -5.20 11.06
CA TYR A 87 2.08 -5.14 12.20
C TYR A 87 2.72 -4.45 13.40
N LEU A 88 4.00 -4.70 13.67
CA LEU A 88 4.74 -4.03 14.75
C LEU A 88 4.77 -2.51 14.54
N ILE A 89 5.01 -2.06 13.30
CA ILE A 89 4.98 -0.63 12.92
C ILE A 89 3.55 -0.07 12.98
N SER A 90 2.53 -0.90 12.76
CA SER A 90 1.12 -0.47 12.76
C SER A 90 0.54 -0.23 14.16
N ILE A 91 1.12 -0.80 15.22
CA ILE A 91 0.65 -0.66 16.62
C ILE A 91 0.42 0.80 17.03
N PRO A 92 1.38 1.74 16.84
CA PRO A 92 1.18 3.14 17.21
C PRO A 92 0.16 3.89 16.33
N GLY A 93 -0.23 3.34 15.18
CA GLY A 93 -1.06 4.02 14.18
C GLY A 93 -2.40 4.56 14.75
N PRO A 94 -3.26 3.71 15.35
CA PRO A 94 -4.52 4.16 15.93
C PRO A 94 -4.36 5.21 17.04
N LEU A 95 -3.34 5.07 17.89
CA LEU A 95 -3.05 6.03 18.94
C LEU A 95 -2.63 7.38 18.35
N LEU A 96 -1.72 7.37 17.38
CA LEU A 96 -1.26 8.58 16.69
C LEU A 96 -2.43 9.31 16.01
N VAL A 97 -3.29 8.57 15.30
CA VAL A 97 -4.50 9.12 14.66
C VAL A 97 -5.44 9.72 15.71
N GLY A 98 -5.67 9.04 16.83
CA GLY A 98 -6.52 9.53 17.92
C GLY A 98 -6.00 10.81 18.56
N VAL A 99 -4.70 10.86 18.87
CA VAL A 99 -4.04 12.04 19.42
C VAL A 99 -4.12 13.21 18.43
N LEU A 100 -3.82 12.99 17.15
CA LEU A 100 -3.92 14.02 16.12
C LEU A 100 -5.34 14.56 15.97
N TYR A 101 -6.35 13.69 16.02
CA TYR A 101 -7.76 14.08 15.98
C TYR A 101 -8.14 14.94 17.18
N GLN A 102 -7.79 14.51 18.39
CA GLN A 102 -8.10 15.24 19.63
C GLN A 102 -7.40 16.61 19.68
N HIS A 103 -6.12 16.67 19.29
CA HIS A 103 -5.37 17.93 19.29
C HIS A 103 -5.82 18.92 18.21
N SER A 104 -6.21 18.45 17.03
CA SER A 104 -6.68 19.33 15.95
C SER A 104 -8.18 19.63 15.98
N GLY A 105 -8.95 18.89 16.77
CA GLY A 105 -10.40 18.99 16.81
C GLY A 105 -11.09 18.52 15.52
N GLY A 106 -10.39 17.79 14.66
CA GLY A 106 -10.93 17.37 13.36
C GLY A 106 -10.09 16.35 12.61
N TRP A 107 -10.55 16.00 11.40
CA TRP A 107 -9.95 14.94 10.57
C TRP A 107 -8.78 15.41 9.68
N GLY A 108 -8.50 16.70 9.64
CA GLY A 108 -7.47 17.27 8.76
C GLY A 108 -6.08 16.67 8.99
N LEU A 109 -5.58 16.69 10.23
CA LEU A 109 -4.26 16.12 10.55
C LEU A 109 -4.20 14.59 10.34
N PRO A 110 -5.18 13.79 10.80
CA PRO A 110 -5.24 12.36 10.48
C PRO A 110 -5.19 12.05 8.97
N ILE A 111 -5.99 12.76 8.16
CA ILE A 111 -6.03 12.56 6.70
C ILE A 111 -4.69 12.95 6.07
N GLY A 112 -4.09 14.07 6.51
CA GLY A 112 -2.78 14.51 6.06
C GLY A 112 -1.67 13.48 6.37
N LEU A 113 -1.70 12.89 7.57
CA LEU A 113 -0.78 11.81 7.95
C LEU A 113 -0.95 10.59 7.02
N MET A 114 -2.18 10.15 6.78
CA MET A 114 -2.45 9.00 5.90
C MET A 114 -1.98 9.25 4.46
N ALA A 115 -2.21 10.46 3.95
CA ALA A 115 -1.69 10.89 2.65
C ALA A 115 -0.15 10.88 2.63
N ALA A 116 0.50 11.37 3.69
CA ALA A 116 1.96 11.35 3.80
C ALA A 116 2.51 9.92 3.80
N LEU A 117 1.85 8.97 4.47
CA LEU A 117 2.24 7.55 4.50
C LEU A 117 2.08 6.83 3.14
N MET A 118 1.24 7.34 2.24
CA MET A 118 1.15 6.81 0.86
C MET A 118 2.44 7.03 0.06
N VAL A 119 3.20 8.09 0.35
CA VAL A 119 4.45 8.39 -0.37
C VAL A 119 5.51 7.30 -0.17
N PRO A 120 5.96 6.98 1.06
CA PRO A 120 6.94 5.91 1.27
C PRO A 120 6.39 4.56 0.83
N GLN A 121 5.09 4.27 1.03
CA GLN A 121 4.47 3.04 0.52
C GLN A 121 4.64 2.91 -1.00
N THR A 122 4.39 3.98 -1.74
CA THR A 122 4.49 4.00 -3.21
C THR A 122 5.95 3.85 -3.66
N VAL A 123 6.88 4.53 -2.98
CA VAL A 123 8.33 4.42 -3.26
C VAL A 123 8.82 2.99 -3.03
N PHE A 124 8.53 2.40 -1.86
CA PHE A 124 8.95 1.04 -1.54
C PHE A 124 8.27 0.01 -2.45
N GLY A 125 6.99 0.18 -2.78
CA GLY A 125 6.31 -0.70 -3.72
C GLY A 125 6.91 -0.62 -5.13
N TRP A 126 7.31 0.56 -5.59
CA TRP A 126 8.01 0.72 -6.88
C TRP A 126 9.35 -0.01 -6.90
N LEU A 127 10.15 0.18 -5.84
CA LEU A 127 11.44 -0.49 -5.68
C LEU A 127 11.28 -2.01 -5.60
N ALA A 128 10.31 -2.50 -4.82
CA ALA A 128 9.97 -3.92 -4.74
C ALA A 128 9.45 -4.47 -6.08
N GLY A 129 8.83 -3.64 -6.91
CA GLY A 129 8.36 -3.98 -8.25
C GLY A 129 9.47 -4.25 -9.27
N ARG A 130 10.75 -4.05 -8.94
CA ARG A 130 11.89 -4.39 -9.81
C ARG A 130 12.12 -5.90 -9.86
N ALA A 131 12.51 -6.43 -11.02
CA ALA A 131 12.76 -7.86 -11.22
C ALA A 131 14.08 -8.30 -10.55
N ARG A 132 14.08 -8.42 -9.22
CA ARG A 132 15.18 -8.96 -8.40
C ARG A 132 14.59 -9.91 -7.38
N THR A 133 15.29 -11.01 -7.08
CA THR A 133 14.88 -11.97 -6.03
C THR A 133 15.75 -11.83 -4.80
N VAL A 134 15.19 -12.13 -3.63
CA VAL A 134 15.91 -12.02 -2.35
C VAL A 134 17.11 -12.97 -2.31
N GLU A 135 17.01 -14.14 -2.95
CA GLU A 135 18.10 -15.11 -3.02
C GLU A 135 19.32 -14.59 -3.81
N ASP A 136 19.14 -13.66 -4.76
CA ASP A 136 20.26 -13.07 -5.52
C ASP A 136 21.03 -12.03 -4.69
N GLU A 137 20.35 -11.40 -3.72
CA GLU A 137 20.96 -10.42 -2.81
C GLU A 137 21.63 -11.11 -1.60
N ALA A 138 21.08 -12.22 -1.11
CA ALA A 138 21.69 -13.01 -0.03
C ALA A 138 22.96 -13.76 -0.45
N ALA A 139 23.16 -13.98 -1.76
CA ALA A 139 24.35 -14.60 -2.33
C ALA A 139 25.50 -13.61 -2.63
N ARG A 140 25.30 -12.31 -2.38
CA ARG A 140 26.29 -11.23 -2.57
C ARG A 140 26.94 -10.84 -1.25
#